data_AF-A0A4Z0PJK4-F1
#
_entry.id   AF-A0A4Z0PJK4-F1
#
_cell.length_a   1.000
_cell.length_b   1.000
_cell.length_c   1.000
_cell.angle_alpha   90.00
_cell.angle_beta   90.00
_cell.angle_gamma   90.00
#
_symmetry.space_group_name_H-M   'P 1'
#
loop_
_entity.id
_entity.type
_entity.pdbx_description
1 polymer ?
#
loop_
_entity_poly.entity_id
_entity_poly.type
_entity_poly.pdbx_seq_one_letter_code
_entity_poly.pdbx_strand_id
1 'polypeptide(L)' 'METLSPWLLPLIFYTIMFWLYRFAAGQNVWGKPRPNVDDAWRATQGRTIRRVIIIISFVYLVLLLLPLRS' A
#
# COMPACT_ATOMS: atom_id res chain seq x y z
N MET A 1 -16.41 -25.52 2.31
CA MET A 1 -15.81 -24.26 1.80
C MET A 1 -14.57 -24.02 2.64
N GLU A 2 -13.37 -24.11 2.06
CA GLU A 2 -12.14 -23.74 2.75
C GLU A 2 -12.17 -22.22 2.96
N THR A 3 -12.56 -21.80 4.17
CA THR A 3 -12.56 -20.40 4.56
C THR A 3 -11.10 -19.96 4.64
N LEU A 4 -10.66 -19.19 3.64
CA LEU A 4 -9.38 -18.48 3.70
C LEU A 4 -9.28 -17.80 5.07
N SER A 5 -8.12 -18.00 5.74
CA SER A 5 -7.89 -17.44 7.08
C SER A 5 -8.27 -15.96 7.09
N PRO A 6 -9.08 -15.48 8.06
CA PRO A 6 -9.49 -14.08 8.13
C PRO A 6 -8.30 -13.11 8.23
N TRP A 7 -7.13 -13.61 8.63
CA TRP A 7 -5.87 -12.86 8.69
C TRP A 7 -5.15 -12.73 7.34
N LEU A 8 -5.51 -13.54 6.35
CA LEU A 8 -4.86 -13.54 5.04
C LEU A 8 -5.16 -12.24 4.27
N LEU A 9 -6.39 -11.73 4.35
CA LEU A 9 -6.78 -10.50 3.66
C LEU A 9 -6.03 -9.26 4.22
N PRO A 10 -5.96 -9.03 5.55
CA PRO A 10 -5.09 -8.01 6.13
C PRO A 10 -3.62 -8.16 5.76
N LEU A 11 -3.10 -9.40 5.73
CA LEU A 11 -1.69 -9.66 5.40
C LEU A 11 -1.39 -9.30 3.94
N ILE A 12 -2.25 -9.71 3.00
CA ILE A 12 -2.14 -9.36 1.58
C ILE A 12 -2.22 -7.84 1.42
N PHE A 13 -3.19 -7.20 2.07
CA PHE A 13 -3.35 -5.76 2.03
C PHE A 13 -2.09 -5.03 2.51
N TYR A 14 -1.56 -5.41 3.66
CA TYR A 14 -0.33 -4.84 4.22
C TYR A 14 0.86 -5.03 3.29
N THR A 15 1.01 -6.23 2.71
CA THR A 15 2.10 -6.54 1.78
C THR A 15 2.06 -5.64 0.54
N ILE A 16 0.88 -5.45 -0.06
CA ILE A 16 0.71 -4.58 -1.23
C ILE A 16 1.01 -3.13 -0.86
N MET A 17 0.47 -2.63 0.27
CA MET A 17 0.73 -1.25 0.72
C MET A 17 2.20 -1.01 1.00
N PHE A 18 2.89 -1.99 1.58
CA PHE A 18 4.31 -1.92 1.84
C PHE A 18 5.14 -1.83 0.56
N TRP A 19 4.79 -2.59 -0.47
CA TRP A 19 5.46 -2.51 -1.77
C TRP A 19 5.21 -1.18 -2.47
N LEU A 20 3.97 -0.67 -2.42
CA LEU A 20 3.65 0.67 -2.93
C LEU A 20 4.42 1.76 -2.20
N TYR A 21 4.59 1.63 -0.88
CA TYR A 21 5.39 2.56 -0.09
C TYR A 21 6.86 2.55 -0.51
N ARG A 22 7.46 1.35 -0.67
CA ARG A 22 8.82 1.20 -1.21
C ARG A 22 8.94 1.83 -2.60
N PHE A 23 7.97 1.57 -3.47
CA PHE A 23 7.93 2.15 -4.81
C PHE A 23 7.83 3.68 -4.78
N ALA A 24 7.00 4.24 -3.90
CA ALA A 24 6.89 5.69 -3.69
C ALA A 24 8.19 6.34 -3.18
N ALA A 25 9.00 5.57 -2.44
CA ALA A 25 10.34 5.97 -2.01
C ALA A 25 11.41 5.79 -3.10
N GLY A 26 11.03 5.31 -4.30
CA GLY A 26 11.97 5.02 -5.37
C GLY A 26 12.75 3.72 -5.15
N GLN A 27 12.26 2.83 -4.28
CA GLN A 27 12.87 1.54 -3.99
C GLN A 27 12.15 0.41 -4.75
N ASN A 28 12.84 -0.70 -4.95
CA ASN A 28 12.26 -1.93 -5.46
C ASN A 28 11.63 -2.76 -4.32
N VAL A 29 11.07 -3.92 -4.66
CA VAL A 29 10.44 -4.83 -3.68
C VAL A 29 11.42 -5.28 -2.59
N TRP A 30 12.72 -5.30 -2.87
CA TRP A 30 13.79 -5.65 -1.93
C TRP A 30 14.29 -4.47 -1.09
N GLY A 31 13.73 -3.26 -1.26
CA GLY A 31 14.16 -2.05 -0.55
C GLY A 31 15.41 -1.39 -1.13
N LYS A 32 15.96 -1.90 -2.25
CA LYS A 32 17.09 -1.28 -2.93
C LYS A 32 16.61 -0.11 -3.79
N PRO A 33 17.39 0.99 -3.90
CA PRO A 33 17.05 2.10 -4.77
C PRO A 33 16.93 1.62 -6.23
N ARG A 34 15.90 2.11 -6.93
CA ARG A 34 15.71 1.81 -8.35
C ARG A 34 16.62 2.69 -9.21
N PRO A 35 17.17 2.15 -10.31
CA PRO A 35 17.81 2.99 -11.31
C PRO A 35 16.77 3.96 -11.89
N ASN A 36 17.21 5.17 -12.22
CA ASN A 36 16.40 6.23 -12.84
C ASN A 36 15.29 6.83 -11.96
N VAL A 37 15.44 6.81 -10.62
CA VAL A 37 14.56 7.57 -9.72
C VAL A 37 15.31 8.75 -9.13
N ASP A 38 15.13 9.91 -9.75
CA ASP A 38 15.66 11.20 -9.32
C ASP A 38 14.73 11.91 -8.31
N ASP A 39 15.19 13.04 -7.77
CA ASP A 39 14.44 13.80 -6.78
C ASP A 39 13.17 14.44 -7.37
N ALA A 40 13.18 14.78 -8.66
CA ALA A 40 12.01 15.30 -9.37
C ALA A 40 10.88 14.25 -9.45
N TRP A 41 11.23 12.99 -9.75
CA TRP A 41 10.28 11.89 -9.72
C TRP A 41 9.73 11.66 -8.30
N ARG A 42 10.57 11.68 -7.26
CA ARG A 42 10.11 11.51 -5.86
C ARG A 42 9.16 12.62 -5.43
N ALA A 43 9.42 13.86 -5.84
CA ALA A 43 8.59 15.01 -5.52
C ALA A 43 7.19 14.96 -6.19
N THR A 44 7.09 14.33 -7.36
CA THR A 44 5.86 14.27 -8.17
C THR A 44 5.14 12.92 -8.04
N GLN A 45 5.71 11.88 -8.64
CA GLN A 45 5.15 10.54 -8.68
C GLN A 45 5.17 9.90 -7.29
N GLY A 46 6.28 10.02 -6.55
CA GLY A 46 6.37 9.52 -5.16
C GLY A 46 5.32 10.13 -4.24
N ARG A 47 5.08 11.45 -4.34
CA ARG A 47 4.02 12.15 -3.60
C ARG A 47 2.62 11.66 -4.00
N THR A 48 2.38 11.44 -5.29
CA THR A 48 1.10 10.94 -5.80
C THR A 48 0.82 9.53 -5.28
N ILE A 49 1.81 8.63 -5.33
CA ILE A 49 1.68 7.26 -4.83
C ILE A 49 1.42 7.26 -3.31
N ARG A 50 2.10 8.13 -2.54
CA ARG A 50 1.82 8.27 -1.09
C ARG A 50 0.36 8.66 -0.83
N ARG A 51 -0.21 9.57 -1.61
CA ARG A 51 -1.63 9.95 -1.49
C ARG A 51 -2.55 8.78 -1.82
N VAL A 52 -2.23 8.00 -2.86
CA VAL A 52 -2.98 6.79 -3.23
C VAL A 52 -2.96 5.76 -2.09
N ILE A 53 -1.81 5.51 -1.47
CA ILE A 53 -1.70 4.60 -0.31
C ILE A 53 -2.63 5.04 0.82
N ILE A 54 -2.67 6.34 1.14
CA ILE A 54 -3.54 6.89 2.18
C ILE A 54 -5.01 6.64 1.84
N ILE A 55 -5.43 6.94 0.60
CA ILE A 55 -6.81 6.75 0.14
C ILE A 55 -7.22 5.27 0.23
N ILE A 56 -6.39 4.37 -0.31
CA ILE A 56 -6.69 2.93 -0.30
C ILE A 56 -6.75 2.40 1.14
N SER A 57 -5.83 2.85 2.00
CA SER A 57 -5.82 2.48 3.44
C SER A 57 -7.06 2.97 4.17
N PHE A 58 -7.53 4.17 3.86
CA PHE A 58 -8.76 4.72 4.43
C PHE A 58 -10.00 3.94 3.98
N VAL A 59 -10.12 3.67 2.68
CA VAL A 59 -11.24 2.86 2.13
C VAL A 59 -11.24 1.46 2.75
N TYR A 60 -10.08 0.82 2.84
CA TYR A 60 -9.96 -0.50 3.46
C TYR A 60 -10.36 -0.49 4.93
N LEU A 61 -9.95 0.54 5.69
CA LEU A 61 -10.37 0.72 7.08
C LEU A 61 -11.89 0.87 7.19
N VAL A 62 -12.51 1.70 6.34
CA VAL A 62 -13.98 1.88 6.33
C VAL A 62 -14.69 0.56 6.05
N LEU A 63 -14.19 -0.23 5.09
CA LEU A 63 -14.74 -1.56 4.77
C LEU A 63 -14.59 -2.56 5.92
N LEU A 64 -13.50 -2.51 6.69
CA LEU A 64 -13.33 -3.34 7.89
C LEU A 64 -14.24 -2.93 9.04
N LEU A 65 -14.57 -1.63 9.15
CA LEU A 65 -15.43 -1.11 10.22
C LEU A 65 -16.92 -1.25 9.93
N LEU A 66 -17.31 -1.37 8.65
CA LEU A 66 -18.69 -1.58 8.20
C LEU A 66 -19.41 -2.73 8.95
N PRO A 67 -18.86 -3.95 9.03
CA PRO A 67 -19.51 -5.07 9.72
C PRO A 67 -19.56 -4.92 11.25
N LEU A 68 -18.78 -4.02 11.85
CA LEU A 68 -18.79 -3.77 13.31
C LEU A 68 -19.93 -2.84 13.75
N ARG A 69 -20.64 -2.22 12.79
CA ARG A 69 -21.76 -1.30 13.04
C ARG A 69 -23.14 -1.96 12.98
N SER A 70 -23.22 -3.19 12.47
CA SER A 70 -24.41 -4.05 12.44
C SER A 70 -24.45 -4.97 13.65
#